data_AF-A0A7C4TQI5-F1
#
_entry.id   AF-A0A7C4TQI5-F1
#
_cell.length_a   1.000
_cell.length_b   1.000
_cell.length_c   1.000
_cell.angle_alpha   90.00
_cell.angle_beta   90.00
_cell.angle_gamma   90.00
#
_symmetry.space_group_name_H-M   'P 1'
#
loop_
_entity.id
_entity.type
_entity.pdbx_description
1 polymer ?
#
loop_
_entity_poly.entity_id
_entity_poly.type
_entity_poly.pdbx_seq_one_letter_code
_entity_poly.pdbx_strand_id
1 'polypeptide(L)'
;MFKRYVGGSGLNAKILYDVVRERGVIKPLSSDNVLVFSVGPLTGTSFPLTSRYFVAGISPLTGIYGQASSGGRFGPELRRCGYISIVVDGTSEKPVYIKIDKEGVELRDAKELWGCGTYETQERLHRILPRYSIACIGPAGERLVKYAAIVNDEGRAAGRTGLGAVMGYKKVKAICVKGCLTPRIANVDDFRTSVMEALDAVKKAPAAKILHELGTSGMIEALHELGDVPIKNFSMGEWDKDKIRAISGVAIAKTLLKERYHCEACPVGCGRVIYLDGVRIDGPEYETVASFGTLILNDDLRSIVLANHLCNDYGLDTISTGVTIAFTIECVEKGLLRSDELNISWGDGEKVLELIRRIAFREGYLGNLLAEGVARVSKVVGRDSEKFAMHVKGLEMPMHDPRAFKSWALGYATSNRGACHTYAPVYYIEKGMTFPEIGLSEPLDRFDSKSKPRAVKLIQDMAEFLDSMVMCRFCLYSGIKLPLILKALNAVLGTDITVDDVMIIGERIFNTKR
;
A
#
# COMPACT_ATOMS: atom_id res chain seq x y z
N MET A 1 13.43 19.95 -11.82
CA MET A 1 12.45 18.93 -11.39
C MET A 1 12.55 18.66 -9.88
N PHE A 2 13.70 18.22 -9.36
CA PHE A 2 13.91 17.87 -7.94
C PHE A 2 13.54 18.95 -6.92
N LYS A 3 13.93 20.22 -7.11
CA LYS A 3 13.53 21.30 -6.19
C LYS A 3 12.01 21.50 -6.07
N ARG A 4 11.22 21.08 -7.07
CA ARG A 4 9.77 21.30 -7.12
C ARG A 4 8.92 20.10 -6.74
N TYR A 5 9.49 18.89 -6.87
CA TYR A 5 8.80 17.60 -6.71
C TYR A 5 9.54 16.61 -5.80
N VAL A 6 10.73 16.98 -5.31
CA VAL A 6 11.61 16.25 -4.38
C VAL A 6 12.09 14.89 -4.88
N GLY A 7 11.19 13.91 -5.01
CA GLY A 7 11.48 12.53 -5.37
C GLY A 7 10.21 11.68 -5.31
N GLY A 8 10.36 10.37 -5.20
CA GLY A 8 9.29 9.44 -4.85
C GLY A 8 7.98 9.69 -5.60
N SER A 9 6.89 9.83 -4.85
CA SER A 9 5.57 10.11 -5.41
C SER A 9 5.47 11.42 -6.20
N GLY A 10 6.20 12.47 -5.82
CA GLY A 10 6.21 13.74 -6.54
C GLY A 10 6.89 13.62 -7.92
N LEU A 11 8.00 12.89 -7.99
CA LEU A 11 8.67 12.61 -9.26
C LEU A 11 7.80 11.75 -10.18
N ASN A 12 7.16 10.72 -9.61
CA ASN A 12 6.17 9.90 -10.32
C ASN A 12 5.05 10.76 -10.92
N ALA A 13 4.47 11.67 -10.14
CA ALA A 13 3.42 12.56 -10.60
C ALA A 13 3.87 13.43 -11.77
N LYS A 14 5.06 14.05 -11.69
CA LYS A 14 5.57 14.90 -12.75
C LYS A 14 5.84 14.13 -14.04
N ILE A 15 6.48 12.97 -13.95
CA ILE A 15 6.79 12.13 -15.11
C ILE A 15 5.48 11.69 -15.78
N LEU A 16 4.53 11.16 -15.01
CA LEU A 16 3.27 10.69 -15.57
C LEU A 16 2.43 11.83 -16.17
N TYR A 17 2.45 13.01 -15.55
CA TYR A 17 1.81 14.21 -16.08
C TYR A 17 2.40 14.62 -17.45
N ASP A 18 3.73 14.59 -17.59
CA ASP A 18 4.39 14.91 -18.87
C ASP A 18 4.03 13.89 -19.95
N VAL A 19 4.03 12.60 -19.61
CA VAL A 19 3.65 11.52 -20.52
C VAL A 19 2.20 11.69 -20.99
N VAL A 20 1.26 11.99 -20.08
CA VAL A 20 -0.15 12.26 -20.43
C VAL A 20 -0.28 13.53 -21.28
N ARG A 21 0.48 14.58 -21.00
CA ARG A 21 0.47 15.80 -21.82
C ARG A 21 0.97 15.56 -23.24
N GLU A 22 1.94 14.68 -23.40
CA GLU A 22 2.52 14.35 -24.70
C GLU A 22 1.64 13.38 -25.49
N ARG A 23 1.10 12.34 -24.83
CA ARG A 23 0.36 11.24 -25.48
C ARG A 23 -1.16 11.41 -25.48
N GLY A 24 -1.70 12.34 -24.70
CA GLY A 24 -3.14 12.50 -24.49
C GLY A 24 -3.70 11.48 -23.49
N VAL A 25 -4.99 11.13 -23.66
CA VAL A 25 -5.68 10.19 -22.75
C VAL A 25 -5.15 8.77 -22.97
N ILE A 26 -4.53 8.21 -21.93
CA ILE A 26 -3.89 6.90 -21.96
C ILE A 26 -4.87 5.82 -21.49
N LYS A 27 -5.02 4.75 -22.28
CA LYS A 27 -5.74 3.55 -21.83
C LYS A 27 -4.89 2.80 -20.80
N PRO A 28 -5.45 2.37 -19.65
CA PRO A 28 -4.63 1.80 -18.57
C PRO A 28 -3.82 0.55 -18.95
N LEU A 29 -4.39 -0.35 -19.76
CA LEU A 29 -3.70 -1.55 -20.26
C LEU A 29 -3.33 -1.33 -21.73
N SER A 30 -2.27 -0.56 -21.94
CA SER A 30 -1.72 -0.21 -23.25
C SER A 30 -0.20 -0.03 -23.19
N SER A 31 0.46 -0.07 -24.34
CA SER A 31 1.89 0.26 -24.46
C SER A 31 2.21 1.67 -23.97
N ASP A 32 1.26 2.59 -24.12
CA ASP A 32 1.44 4.02 -23.88
C ASP A 32 1.42 4.38 -22.40
N ASN A 33 0.82 3.52 -21.55
CA ASN A 33 0.86 3.70 -20.10
C ASN A 33 2.26 3.37 -19.58
N VAL A 34 2.86 4.27 -18.80
CA VAL A 34 4.18 4.03 -18.19
C VAL A 34 4.03 3.54 -16.75
N LEU A 35 4.99 2.71 -16.31
CA LEU A 35 5.19 2.42 -14.88
C LEU A 35 6.42 3.15 -14.37
N VAL A 36 6.22 4.01 -13.39
CA VAL A 36 7.30 4.83 -12.80
C VAL A 36 7.55 4.37 -11.37
N PHE A 37 8.72 3.80 -11.11
CA PHE A 37 9.20 3.48 -9.76
C PHE A 37 10.14 4.59 -9.32
N SER A 38 9.94 5.21 -8.15
CA SER A 38 10.84 6.24 -7.65
C SER A 38 11.09 6.13 -6.15
N VAL A 39 12.26 6.61 -5.74
CA VAL A 39 12.71 6.72 -4.35
C VAL A 39 12.90 8.18 -3.94
N GLY A 40 13.03 8.42 -2.64
CA GLY A 40 13.21 9.75 -2.09
C GLY A 40 14.68 10.09 -1.80
N PRO A 41 14.97 11.36 -1.47
CA PRO A 41 16.33 11.82 -1.20
C PRO A 41 16.97 11.17 0.04
N LEU A 42 16.16 10.81 1.05
CA LEU A 42 16.64 10.15 2.26
C LEU A 42 16.78 8.63 2.11
N THR A 43 16.26 8.04 1.04
CA THR A 43 16.32 6.59 0.81
C THR A 43 17.77 6.12 0.69
N GLY A 44 18.08 4.97 1.28
CA GLY A 44 19.44 4.40 1.27
C GLY A 44 20.43 5.09 2.22
N THR A 45 20.01 6.14 2.93
CA THR A 45 20.76 6.73 4.06
C THR A 45 20.46 5.97 5.36
N SER A 46 21.08 6.38 6.47
CA SER A 46 20.79 5.86 7.81
C SER A 46 19.59 6.52 8.51
N PHE A 47 18.92 7.50 7.88
CA PHE A 47 17.75 8.13 8.49
C PHE A 47 16.58 7.14 8.53
N PRO A 48 15.98 6.90 9.71
CA PRO A 48 15.02 5.82 9.87
C PRO A 48 13.74 6.07 9.08
N LEU A 49 13.01 4.98 8.75
CA LEU A 49 11.68 5.02 8.15
C LEU A 49 11.61 5.66 6.73
N THR A 50 12.69 5.57 5.95
CA THR A 50 12.82 6.17 4.59
C THR A 50 13.12 5.14 3.49
N SER A 51 12.94 3.85 3.76
CA SER A 51 13.25 2.74 2.86
C SER A 51 12.11 2.33 1.91
N ARG A 52 11.08 3.16 1.77
CA ARG A 52 10.01 2.89 0.80
C ARG A 52 10.41 3.26 -0.63
N TYR A 53 9.63 2.80 -1.58
CA TYR A 53 9.56 3.33 -2.94
C TYR A 53 8.09 3.52 -3.32
N PHE A 54 7.85 4.35 -4.34
CA PHE A 54 6.53 4.53 -4.94
C PHE A 54 6.54 4.03 -6.38
N VAL A 55 5.47 3.35 -6.76
CA VAL A 55 5.16 3.01 -8.15
C VAL A 55 3.90 3.77 -8.59
N ALA A 56 3.89 4.29 -9.81
CA ALA A 56 2.74 5.00 -10.37
C ALA A 56 2.54 4.68 -11.86
N GLY A 57 1.31 4.90 -12.33
CA GLY A 57 0.85 4.74 -13.71
C GLY A 57 -0.63 5.07 -13.79
N ILE A 58 -1.24 4.95 -14.97
CA ILE A 58 -2.70 5.01 -15.07
C ILE A 58 -3.30 3.69 -14.56
N SER A 59 -4.18 3.78 -13.57
CA SER A 59 -4.73 2.60 -12.90
C SER A 59 -5.72 1.84 -13.79
N PRO A 60 -5.58 0.51 -13.95
CA PRO A 60 -6.57 -0.29 -14.66
C PRO A 60 -7.88 -0.45 -13.88
N LEU A 61 -7.84 -0.31 -12.54
CA LEU A 61 -9.03 -0.35 -11.71
C LEU A 61 -9.85 0.92 -11.84
N THR A 62 -9.25 2.09 -11.69
CA THR A 62 -9.98 3.36 -11.57
C THR A 62 -10.03 4.16 -12.87
N GLY A 63 -9.11 3.90 -13.81
CA GLY A 63 -8.96 4.67 -15.05
C GLY A 63 -8.33 6.04 -14.88
N ILE A 64 -7.86 6.39 -13.67
CA ILE A 64 -7.23 7.66 -13.32
C ILE A 64 -5.80 7.44 -12.78
N TYR A 65 -5.19 8.48 -12.21
CA TYR A 65 -3.88 8.38 -11.55
C TYR A 65 -3.85 7.26 -10.50
N GLY A 66 -2.98 6.28 -10.71
CA GLY A 66 -2.69 5.18 -9.80
C GLY A 66 -1.34 5.37 -9.14
N GLN A 67 -1.27 5.11 -7.83
CA GLN A 67 0.01 4.98 -7.14
C GLN A 67 -0.09 3.96 -6.03
N ALA A 68 1.03 3.32 -5.72
CA ALA A 68 1.21 2.47 -4.57
C ALA A 68 2.61 2.65 -3.99
N SER A 69 2.76 2.31 -2.71
CA SER A 69 4.05 2.38 -2.02
C SER A 69 4.35 1.06 -1.35
N SER A 70 5.60 0.65 -1.35
CA SER A 70 6.06 -0.51 -0.59
C SER A 70 7.36 -0.19 0.14
N GLY A 71 7.58 -0.83 1.28
CA GLY A 71 8.85 -0.77 2.02
C GLY A 71 9.79 -1.89 1.62
N GLY A 72 10.86 -2.07 2.39
CA GLY A 72 11.73 -3.25 2.28
C GLY A 72 13.15 -2.81 2.04
N ARG A 73 13.82 -3.48 1.11
CA ARG A 73 15.18 -3.17 0.66
C ARG A 73 15.21 -2.68 -0.79
N PHE A 74 14.14 -2.92 -1.56
CA PHE A 74 14.09 -2.53 -2.98
C PHE A 74 14.41 -1.05 -3.22
N GLY A 75 13.78 -0.13 -2.48
CA GLY A 75 14.05 1.31 -2.60
C GLY A 75 15.51 1.68 -2.28
N PRO A 76 16.04 1.30 -1.11
CA PRO A 76 17.46 1.46 -0.78
C PRO A 76 18.41 0.89 -1.84
N GLU A 77 18.19 -0.35 -2.29
CA GLU A 77 19.04 -0.99 -3.29
C GLU A 77 18.99 -0.26 -4.64
N LEU A 78 17.80 0.19 -5.08
CA LEU A 78 17.66 1.04 -6.25
C LEU A 78 18.49 2.33 -6.12
N ARG A 79 18.41 3.00 -4.96
CA ARG A 79 19.21 4.20 -4.72
C ARG A 79 20.70 3.92 -4.79
N ARG A 80 21.15 2.80 -4.23
CA ARG A 80 22.54 2.34 -4.24
C ARG A 80 23.01 1.88 -5.64
N CYS A 81 22.10 1.64 -6.58
CA CYS A 81 22.45 1.47 -7.99
C CYS A 81 22.78 2.80 -8.69
N GLY A 82 22.56 3.94 -8.03
CA GLY A 82 22.78 5.28 -8.59
C GLY A 82 21.55 5.89 -9.26
N TYR A 83 20.44 5.14 -9.31
CA TYR A 83 19.18 5.62 -9.87
C TYR A 83 18.24 6.11 -8.77
N ILE A 84 17.34 7.02 -9.13
CA ILE A 84 16.27 7.53 -8.26
C ILE A 84 14.88 7.23 -8.82
N SER A 85 14.83 6.85 -10.10
CA SER A 85 13.61 6.49 -10.80
C SER A 85 13.91 5.45 -11.88
N ILE A 86 12.95 4.56 -12.11
CA ILE A 86 12.89 3.64 -13.25
C ILE A 86 11.57 3.92 -13.95
N VAL A 87 11.61 4.18 -15.25
CA VAL A 87 10.43 4.32 -16.11
C VAL A 87 10.38 3.12 -17.04
N VAL A 88 9.36 2.29 -16.88
CA VAL A 88 9.08 1.16 -17.78
C VAL A 88 8.05 1.62 -18.82
N ASP A 89 8.52 1.81 -20.05
CA ASP A 89 7.73 2.26 -21.19
C ASP A 89 7.68 1.18 -22.28
N GLY A 90 6.60 1.17 -23.07
CA GLY A 90 6.34 0.12 -24.07
C GLY A 90 5.98 -1.24 -23.46
N THR A 91 6.03 -2.28 -24.28
CA THR A 91 5.67 -3.66 -23.90
C THR A 91 6.68 -4.63 -24.53
N SER A 92 7.10 -5.63 -23.76
CA SER A 92 7.97 -6.69 -24.28
C SER A 92 7.17 -7.72 -25.11
N GLU A 93 7.78 -8.28 -26.14
CA GLU A 93 7.17 -9.35 -26.95
C GLU A 93 7.01 -10.66 -26.16
N LYS A 94 7.88 -10.89 -25.17
CA LYS A 94 7.90 -12.09 -24.31
C LYS A 94 8.07 -11.71 -22.83
N PRO A 95 7.73 -12.61 -21.88
CA PRO A 95 8.03 -12.40 -20.47
C PRO A 95 9.51 -12.09 -20.23
N VAL A 96 9.80 -10.98 -19.55
CA VAL A 96 11.15 -10.55 -19.18
C VAL A 96 11.24 -10.15 -17.72
N TYR A 97 12.45 -10.14 -17.15
CA TYR A 97 12.76 -9.44 -15.92
C TYR A 97 13.89 -8.42 -16.15
N ILE A 98 13.87 -7.34 -15.40
CA ILE A 98 14.85 -6.24 -15.50
C ILE A 98 15.91 -6.45 -14.41
N LYS A 99 17.18 -6.64 -14.78
CA LYS A 99 18.31 -6.67 -13.85
C LYS A 99 18.97 -5.29 -13.83
N ILE A 100 19.19 -4.74 -12.64
CA ILE A 100 19.88 -3.46 -12.43
C ILE A 100 20.94 -3.66 -11.35
N ASP A 101 22.19 -3.42 -11.71
CA ASP A 101 23.32 -3.45 -10.78
C ASP A 101 24.47 -2.56 -11.28
N LYS A 102 25.67 -2.76 -10.73
CA LYS A 102 26.88 -2.03 -11.11
C LYS A 102 27.28 -2.20 -12.59
N GLU A 103 26.79 -3.25 -13.27
CA GLU A 103 27.10 -3.52 -14.68
C GLU A 103 26.16 -2.76 -15.62
N GLY A 104 25.05 -2.24 -15.09
CA GLY A 104 24.07 -1.45 -15.84
C GLY A 104 22.66 -2.03 -15.74
N VAL A 105 21.90 -1.88 -16.81
CA VAL A 105 20.51 -2.33 -16.93
C VAL A 105 20.41 -3.37 -18.04
N GLU A 106 19.83 -4.53 -17.73
CA GLU A 106 19.64 -5.63 -18.68
C GLU A 106 18.20 -6.14 -18.64
N LEU A 107 17.63 -6.43 -19.83
CA LEU A 107 16.42 -7.21 -19.97
C LEU A 107 16.79 -8.68 -20.15
N ARG A 108 16.28 -9.55 -19.27
CA ARG A 108 16.54 -10.99 -19.30
C ARG A 108 15.25 -11.77 -19.44
N ASP A 109 15.35 -12.98 -20.00
CA ASP A 109 14.19 -13.85 -20.21
C ASP A 109 13.57 -14.29 -18.89
N ALA A 110 12.23 -14.24 -18.80
CA ALA A 110 11.48 -14.65 -17.62
C ALA A 110 10.44 -15.74 -17.93
N LYS A 111 10.60 -16.48 -19.02
CA LYS A 111 9.62 -17.50 -19.44
C LYS A 111 9.37 -18.54 -18.35
N GLU A 112 10.43 -19.01 -17.71
CA GLU A 112 10.37 -20.03 -16.63
C GLU A 112 9.86 -19.48 -15.28
N LEU A 113 9.64 -18.17 -15.18
CA LEU A 113 9.06 -17.52 -14.01
C LEU A 113 7.58 -17.15 -14.24
N TRP A 114 7.14 -17.09 -15.49
CA TRP A 114 5.77 -16.73 -15.83
C TRP A 114 4.82 -17.85 -15.38
N GLY A 115 3.82 -17.51 -14.59
CA GLY A 115 2.91 -18.44 -13.93
C GLY A 115 3.28 -18.77 -12.48
N CYS A 116 4.52 -18.51 -12.05
CA CYS A 116 4.94 -18.71 -10.67
C CYS A 116 4.33 -17.65 -9.73
N GLY A 117 4.05 -18.05 -8.49
CA GLY A 117 3.75 -17.13 -7.40
C GLY A 117 4.90 -16.16 -7.09
N THR A 118 4.63 -15.11 -6.32
CA THR A 118 5.63 -14.07 -6.00
C THR A 118 6.73 -14.62 -5.11
N TYR A 119 6.42 -15.52 -4.17
CA TYR A 119 7.43 -16.12 -3.30
C TYR A 119 8.36 -17.04 -4.11
N GLU A 120 7.78 -17.92 -4.94
CA GLU A 120 8.55 -18.81 -5.81
C GLU A 120 9.40 -18.01 -6.81
N THR A 121 8.85 -16.93 -7.38
CA THR A 121 9.60 -16.04 -8.29
C THR A 121 10.84 -15.46 -7.61
N GLN A 122 10.67 -14.93 -6.39
CA GLN A 122 11.77 -14.38 -5.59
C GLN A 122 12.79 -15.46 -5.24
N GLU A 123 12.36 -16.64 -4.82
CA GLU A 123 13.24 -17.77 -4.49
C GLU A 123 14.09 -18.20 -5.69
N ARG A 124 13.45 -18.45 -6.85
CA ARG A 124 14.14 -18.87 -8.08
C ARG A 124 15.14 -17.82 -8.54
N LEU A 125 14.77 -16.54 -8.52
CA LEU A 125 15.67 -15.44 -8.86
C LEU A 125 16.82 -15.32 -7.87
N HIS A 126 16.60 -15.51 -6.56
CA HIS A 126 17.68 -15.45 -5.57
C HIS A 126 18.75 -16.54 -5.75
N ARG A 127 18.39 -17.72 -6.28
CA ARG A 127 19.36 -18.79 -6.60
C ARG A 127 20.38 -18.36 -7.65
N ILE A 128 19.99 -17.51 -8.60
CA ILE A 128 20.86 -17.01 -9.68
C ILE A 128 21.36 -15.57 -9.47
N LEU A 129 20.64 -14.77 -8.68
CA LEU A 129 20.92 -13.38 -8.34
C LEU A 129 20.99 -13.20 -6.81
N PRO A 130 22.02 -13.75 -6.15
CA PRO A 130 22.13 -13.67 -4.70
C PRO A 130 22.29 -12.22 -4.23
N ARG A 131 21.55 -11.89 -3.17
CA ARG A 131 21.50 -10.56 -2.50
C ARG A 131 20.82 -9.44 -3.30
N TYR A 132 20.21 -9.72 -4.44
CA TYR A 132 19.36 -8.73 -5.11
C TYR A 132 18.07 -8.51 -4.32
N SER A 133 17.56 -7.29 -4.28
CA SER A 133 16.15 -7.07 -3.91
C SER A 133 15.28 -7.16 -5.15
N ILE A 134 14.13 -7.82 -5.03
CA ILE A 134 13.29 -8.20 -6.16
C ILE A 134 11.89 -7.64 -5.92
N ALA A 135 11.36 -6.90 -6.89
CA ALA A 135 9.94 -6.54 -6.98
C ALA A 135 9.34 -7.29 -8.18
N CYS A 136 8.27 -8.04 -7.96
CA CYS A 136 7.69 -8.94 -8.96
C CYS A 136 6.17 -8.96 -8.91
N ILE A 137 5.55 -9.56 -9.93
CA ILE A 137 4.13 -9.83 -9.98
C ILE A 137 3.86 -11.33 -9.87
N GLY A 138 2.73 -11.70 -9.29
CA GLY A 138 2.20 -13.05 -9.31
C GLY A 138 1.23 -13.27 -10.47
N PRO A 139 0.56 -14.45 -10.50
CA PRO A 139 -0.43 -14.80 -11.50
C PRO A 139 -1.55 -13.77 -11.70
N ALA A 140 -1.94 -13.02 -10.66
CA ALA A 140 -2.96 -11.98 -10.78
C ALA A 140 -2.50 -10.82 -11.68
N GLY A 141 -1.22 -10.42 -11.60
CA GLY A 141 -0.64 -9.41 -12.47
C GLY A 141 -0.54 -9.90 -13.91
N GLU A 142 -0.08 -11.14 -14.10
CA GLU A 142 0.05 -11.79 -15.41
C GLU A 142 -1.31 -11.93 -16.13
N ARG A 143 -2.37 -12.18 -15.35
CA ARG A 143 -3.75 -12.27 -15.84
C ARG A 143 -4.52 -10.96 -15.75
N LEU A 144 -3.85 -9.83 -15.51
CA LEU A 144 -4.42 -8.50 -15.58
C LEU A 144 -5.62 -8.28 -14.64
N VAL A 145 -5.61 -8.89 -13.45
CA VAL A 145 -6.61 -8.61 -12.39
C VAL A 145 -6.53 -7.13 -12.04
N LYS A 146 -7.68 -6.42 -12.00
CA LYS A 146 -7.70 -4.95 -11.93
C LYS A 146 -7.07 -4.40 -10.66
N TYR A 147 -7.00 -5.19 -9.60
CA TYR A 147 -6.38 -4.86 -8.32
C TYR A 147 -5.15 -5.77 -8.03
N ALA A 148 -4.42 -6.16 -9.07
CA ALA A 148 -3.14 -6.84 -8.91
C ALA A 148 -2.05 -5.93 -8.32
N ALA A 149 -1.31 -6.48 -7.38
CA ALA A 149 -0.22 -5.87 -6.63
C ALA A 149 1.16 -6.14 -7.28
N ILE A 150 2.14 -5.32 -6.93
CA ILE A 150 3.57 -5.63 -7.11
C ILE A 150 4.12 -5.97 -5.73
N VAL A 151 4.80 -7.10 -5.61
CA VAL A 151 5.26 -7.68 -4.35
C VAL A 151 6.79 -7.74 -4.32
N ASN A 152 7.41 -7.37 -3.21
CA ASN A 152 8.86 -7.34 -3.04
C ASN A 152 9.30 -7.80 -1.66
N ASP A 153 10.56 -8.24 -1.57
CA ASP A 153 11.22 -8.64 -0.32
C ASP A 153 10.29 -9.47 0.60
N GLU A 154 9.89 -10.66 0.12
CA GLU A 154 8.80 -11.49 0.65
C GLU A 154 7.43 -10.91 0.27
N GLY A 155 6.47 -10.77 1.19
CA GLY A 155 5.12 -10.27 0.90
C GLY A 155 4.92 -8.75 1.05
N ARG A 156 5.96 -7.90 0.97
CA ARG A 156 5.74 -6.45 0.97
C ARG A 156 5.06 -6.03 -0.33
N ALA A 157 3.92 -5.35 -0.23
CA ALA A 157 3.12 -5.04 -1.40
C ALA A 157 3.04 -3.54 -1.69
N ALA A 158 3.34 -3.17 -2.94
CA ALA A 158 2.74 -2.02 -3.60
C ALA A 158 1.36 -2.45 -4.13
N GLY A 159 0.39 -2.53 -3.20
CA GLY A 159 -0.85 -3.29 -3.41
C GLY A 159 -1.90 -2.61 -4.31
N ARG A 160 -2.31 -1.41 -3.92
CA ARG A 160 -3.56 -0.81 -4.44
C ARG A 160 -3.41 -0.24 -5.85
N THR A 161 -4.53 0.00 -6.52
CA THR A 161 -4.65 0.63 -7.86
C THR A 161 -4.23 -0.22 -9.05
N GLY A 162 -3.88 -1.50 -8.87
CA GLY A 162 -3.75 -2.44 -9.99
C GLY A 162 -2.48 -2.31 -10.82
N LEU A 163 -1.42 -1.70 -10.28
CA LEU A 163 -0.18 -1.47 -11.03
C LEU A 163 0.56 -2.79 -11.35
N GLY A 164 0.27 -3.88 -10.63
CA GLY A 164 0.72 -5.23 -11.00
C GLY A 164 0.14 -5.71 -12.35
N ALA A 165 -1.09 -5.33 -12.69
CA ALA A 165 -1.68 -5.66 -13.99
C ALA A 165 -1.08 -4.83 -15.13
N VAL A 166 -0.69 -3.58 -14.86
CA VAL A 166 0.07 -2.78 -15.84
C VAL A 166 1.44 -3.43 -16.08
N MET A 167 2.10 -3.89 -15.02
CA MET A 167 3.40 -4.56 -15.12
C MET A 167 3.29 -5.90 -15.89
N GLY A 168 2.21 -6.65 -15.65
CA GLY A 168 1.89 -7.86 -16.41
C GLY A 168 1.55 -7.61 -17.87
N TYR A 169 0.80 -6.54 -18.18
CA TYR A 169 0.51 -6.16 -19.57
C TYR A 169 1.79 -5.88 -20.36
N LYS A 170 2.79 -5.26 -19.72
CA LYS A 170 4.11 -5.01 -20.30
C LYS A 170 4.99 -6.25 -20.43
N LYS A 171 4.51 -7.42 -19.95
CA LYS A 171 5.23 -8.69 -19.82
C LYS A 171 6.51 -8.58 -19.01
N VAL A 172 6.53 -7.70 -18.01
CA VAL A 172 7.64 -7.59 -17.05
C VAL A 172 7.29 -8.40 -15.80
N LYS A 173 7.96 -9.53 -15.58
CA LYS A 173 7.73 -10.40 -14.43
C LYS A 173 8.33 -9.83 -13.14
N ALA A 174 9.51 -9.23 -13.24
CA ALA A 174 10.23 -8.70 -12.08
C ALA A 174 11.21 -7.58 -12.45
N ILE A 175 11.57 -6.79 -11.44
CA ILE A 175 12.70 -5.87 -11.41
C ILE A 175 13.60 -6.30 -10.26
N CYS A 176 14.86 -6.57 -10.56
CA CYS A 176 15.88 -7.04 -9.63
C CYS A 176 16.96 -5.98 -9.51
N VAL A 177 17.16 -5.44 -8.31
CA VAL A 177 18.12 -4.36 -8.03
C VAL A 177 19.19 -4.82 -7.05
N LYS A 178 20.44 -4.44 -7.30
CA LYS A 178 21.54 -4.60 -6.35
C LYS A 178 22.53 -3.45 -6.48
N GLY A 179 22.55 -2.59 -5.48
CA GLY A 179 23.40 -1.42 -5.47
C GLY A 179 24.67 -1.61 -4.65
N CYS A 180 25.65 -0.74 -4.89
CA CYS A 180 26.89 -0.70 -4.13
C CYS A 180 27.38 0.72 -3.82
N LEU A 181 26.62 1.76 -4.21
CA LEU A 181 26.96 3.16 -3.96
C LEU A 181 26.40 3.61 -2.61
N THR A 182 27.12 4.49 -1.94
CA THR A 182 26.63 5.20 -0.75
C THR A 182 26.07 6.56 -1.17
N PRO A 183 24.84 6.93 -0.78
CA PRO A 183 24.29 8.26 -1.07
C PRO A 183 25.18 9.37 -0.48
N ARG A 184 25.44 10.41 -1.28
CA ARG A 184 26.17 11.61 -0.82
C ARG A 184 25.32 12.41 0.17
N ILE A 185 25.94 12.85 1.26
CA ILE A 185 25.34 13.73 2.28
C ILE A 185 26.11 15.05 2.24
N ALA A 186 25.42 16.18 2.11
CA ALA A 186 26.05 17.49 2.00
C ALA A 186 26.64 17.98 3.34
N ASN A 187 25.91 17.80 4.44
CA ASN A 187 26.35 18.10 5.80
C ASN A 187 26.22 16.85 6.68
N VAL A 188 27.35 16.19 6.95
CA VAL A 188 27.40 14.90 7.66
C VAL A 188 27.06 15.06 9.14
N ASP A 189 27.48 16.15 9.79
CA ASP A 189 27.31 16.35 11.22
C ASP A 189 25.85 16.66 11.59
N ASP A 190 25.20 17.55 10.83
CA ASP A 190 23.77 17.83 11.01
C ASP A 190 22.92 16.60 10.71
N PHE A 191 23.29 15.84 9.68
CA PHE A 191 22.60 14.61 9.33
C PHE A 191 22.73 13.58 10.45
N ARG A 192 23.94 13.35 10.97
CA ARG A 192 24.20 12.41 12.08
C ARG A 192 23.42 12.79 13.32
N THR A 193 23.39 14.09 13.65
CA THR A 193 22.60 14.61 14.77
C THR A 193 21.12 14.32 14.57
N SER A 194 20.59 14.57 13.38
CA SER A 194 19.19 14.30 13.04
C SER A 194 18.83 12.82 13.15
N VAL A 195 19.75 11.92 12.77
CA VAL A 195 19.56 10.46 12.92
C VAL A 195 19.46 10.09 14.40
N MET A 196 20.36 10.59 15.25
CA MET A 196 20.33 10.30 16.69
C MET A 196 19.04 10.80 17.35
N GLU A 197 18.63 12.03 17.04
CA GLU A 197 17.36 12.61 17.51
C GLU A 197 16.15 11.77 17.05
N ALA A 198 16.15 11.30 15.80
CA ALA A 198 15.07 10.48 15.26
C ALA A 198 14.98 9.11 15.93
N LEU A 199 16.13 8.46 16.18
CA LEU A 199 16.18 7.17 16.88
C LEU A 199 15.69 7.29 18.33
N ASP A 200 16.09 8.36 19.04
CA ASP A 200 15.63 8.63 20.40
C ASP A 200 14.11 8.90 20.44
N ALA A 201 13.60 9.69 19.50
CA ALA A 201 12.16 9.95 19.36
C ALA A 201 11.37 8.65 19.16
N VAL A 202 11.82 7.77 18.28
CA VAL A 202 11.17 6.46 18.05
C VAL A 202 11.22 5.59 19.29
N LYS A 203 12.37 5.53 19.98
CA LYS A 203 12.54 4.72 21.19
C LYS A 203 11.56 5.13 22.31
N LYS A 204 11.26 6.43 22.41
CA LYS A 204 10.37 6.99 23.44
C LYS A 204 8.89 6.92 23.08
N ALA A 205 8.54 6.68 21.80
CA ALA A 205 7.16 6.75 21.33
C ALA A 205 6.35 5.48 21.70
N PRO A 206 5.26 5.58 22.47
CA PRO A 206 4.42 4.43 22.82
C PRO A 206 3.84 3.71 21.59
N ALA A 207 3.44 4.47 20.56
CA ALA A 207 2.92 3.88 19.32
C ALA A 207 3.97 3.05 18.58
N ALA A 208 5.25 3.42 18.63
CA ALA A 208 6.33 2.61 18.06
C ALA A 208 6.47 1.27 18.80
N LYS A 209 6.33 1.28 20.13
CA LYS A 209 6.33 0.05 20.95
C LYS A 209 5.15 -0.86 20.62
N ILE A 210 3.94 -0.30 20.49
CA ILE A 210 2.75 -1.07 20.11
C ILE A 210 2.94 -1.71 18.72
N LEU A 211 3.40 -0.94 17.73
CA LEU A 211 3.72 -1.46 16.39
C LEU A 211 4.80 -2.53 16.44
N HIS A 212 5.83 -2.35 17.27
CA HIS A 212 6.89 -3.33 17.45
C HIS A 212 6.34 -4.63 18.04
N GLU A 213 5.50 -4.56 19.07
CA GLU A 213 5.00 -5.75 19.77
C GLU A 213 3.93 -6.49 18.98
N LEU A 214 2.95 -5.77 18.42
CA LEU A 214 1.69 -6.32 17.90
C LEU A 214 1.49 -6.12 16.40
N GLY A 215 2.36 -5.36 15.73
CA GLY A 215 2.16 -4.96 14.34
C GLY A 215 0.98 -3.99 14.21
N THR A 216 0.53 -3.75 12.97
CA THR A 216 -0.63 -2.87 12.74
C THR A 216 -1.93 -3.50 13.23
N SER A 217 -2.04 -4.84 13.17
CA SER A 217 -3.20 -5.61 13.64
C SER A 217 -3.48 -5.44 15.14
N GLY A 218 -2.51 -4.93 15.92
CA GLY A 218 -2.73 -4.53 17.31
C GLY A 218 -3.75 -3.40 17.49
N MET A 219 -4.11 -2.69 16.41
CA MET A 219 -5.06 -1.59 16.45
C MET A 219 -6.53 -2.05 16.39
N ILE A 220 -6.82 -3.28 15.93
CA ILE A 220 -8.20 -3.67 15.56
C ILE A 220 -9.19 -3.56 16.72
N GLU A 221 -8.80 -3.95 17.93
CA GLU A 221 -9.63 -3.85 19.13
C GLU A 221 -9.99 -2.39 19.45
N ALA A 222 -8.99 -1.51 19.44
CA ALA A 222 -9.20 -0.08 19.72
C ALA A 222 -10.04 0.60 18.62
N LEU A 223 -9.87 0.20 17.36
CA LEU A 223 -10.65 0.75 16.24
C LEU A 223 -12.08 0.23 16.26
N HIS A 224 -12.32 -1.01 16.71
CA HIS A 224 -13.65 -1.57 16.91
C HIS A 224 -14.44 -0.80 17.98
N GLU A 225 -13.82 -0.52 19.14
CA GLU A 225 -14.45 0.31 20.20
C GLU A 225 -14.75 1.74 19.73
N LEU A 226 -14.00 2.24 18.75
CA LEU A 226 -14.25 3.55 18.14
C LEU A 226 -15.34 3.51 17.06
N GLY A 227 -15.83 2.33 16.66
CA GLY A 227 -16.75 2.14 15.54
C GLY A 227 -16.11 2.31 14.16
N ASP A 228 -14.77 2.32 14.09
CA ASP A 228 -14.00 2.60 12.87
C ASP A 228 -13.73 1.35 12.02
N VAL A 229 -13.80 0.15 12.60
CA VAL A 229 -13.60 -1.10 11.83
C VAL A 229 -14.87 -1.45 11.06
N PRO A 230 -14.83 -1.60 9.72
CA PRO A 230 -15.99 -2.04 8.96
C PRO A 230 -16.38 -3.49 9.26
N ILE A 231 -17.68 -3.72 9.41
CA ILE A 231 -18.25 -5.04 9.73
C ILE A 231 -19.35 -5.37 8.73
N LYS A 232 -19.35 -6.61 8.22
CA LYS A 232 -20.34 -7.15 7.28
C LYS A 232 -20.60 -6.22 6.08
N ASN A 233 -19.59 -6.02 5.22
CA ASN A 233 -19.62 -5.06 4.11
C ASN A 233 -20.15 -3.66 4.52
N PHE A 234 -19.65 -3.13 5.64
CA PHE A 234 -20.04 -1.82 6.20
C PHE A 234 -21.54 -1.72 6.59
N SER A 235 -22.26 -2.82 6.72
CA SER A 235 -23.68 -2.80 7.11
C SER A 235 -23.92 -2.83 8.61
N MET A 236 -22.91 -3.22 9.40
CA MET A 236 -23.00 -3.33 10.87
C MET A 236 -22.06 -2.35 11.58
N GLY A 237 -22.48 -1.83 12.73
CA GLY A 237 -21.69 -0.92 13.57
C GLY A 237 -20.93 -1.59 14.71
N GLU A 238 -21.32 -2.82 15.10
CA GLU A 238 -20.70 -3.58 16.20
C GLU A 238 -20.66 -5.08 15.87
N TRP A 239 -19.73 -5.79 16.52
CA TRP A 239 -19.56 -7.24 16.44
C TRP A 239 -19.10 -7.75 17.80
N ASP A 240 -19.19 -9.06 18.01
CA ASP A 240 -18.82 -9.69 19.27
C ASP A 240 -17.34 -9.41 19.60
N LYS A 241 -17.07 -8.91 20.83
CA LYS A 241 -15.73 -8.51 21.25
C LYS A 241 -14.78 -9.70 21.37
N ASP A 242 -15.28 -10.88 21.72
CA ASP A 242 -14.45 -12.09 21.79
C ASP A 242 -14.05 -12.57 20.40
N LYS A 243 -14.92 -12.38 19.40
CA LYS A 243 -14.58 -12.61 17.99
C LYS A 243 -13.52 -11.64 17.47
N ILE A 244 -13.61 -10.36 17.84
CA ILE A 244 -12.56 -9.36 17.51
C ILE A 244 -11.22 -9.75 18.16
N ARG A 245 -11.24 -10.15 19.44
CA ARG A 245 -10.04 -10.61 20.16
C ARG A 245 -9.42 -11.84 19.52
N ALA A 246 -10.23 -12.77 19.00
CA ALA A 246 -9.75 -14.00 18.37
C ALA A 246 -8.87 -13.73 17.14
N ILE A 247 -9.10 -12.62 16.43
CA ILE A 247 -8.36 -12.25 15.21
C ILE A 247 -7.36 -11.10 15.43
N SER A 248 -7.18 -10.63 16.67
CA SER A 248 -6.42 -9.42 16.94
C SER A 248 -4.90 -9.59 16.81
N GLY A 249 -4.17 -8.47 16.74
CA GLY A 249 -2.70 -8.49 16.81
C GLY A 249 -2.17 -9.13 18.10
N VAL A 250 -2.94 -9.09 19.20
CA VAL A 250 -2.58 -9.79 20.44
C VAL A 250 -2.72 -11.29 20.28
N ALA A 251 -3.80 -11.78 19.64
CA ALA A 251 -3.95 -13.20 19.34
C ALA A 251 -2.80 -13.68 18.46
N ILE A 252 -2.52 -12.99 17.35
CA ILE A 252 -1.39 -13.30 16.45
C ILE A 252 -0.07 -13.37 17.21
N ALA A 253 0.22 -12.38 18.06
CA ALA A 253 1.45 -12.32 18.83
C ALA A 253 1.61 -13.47 19.84
N LYS A 254 0.50 -13.94 20.42
CA LYS A 254 0.51 -15.02 21.42
C LYS A 254 0.56 -16.42 20.81
N THR A 255 0.00 -16.62 19.62
CA THR A 255 -0.22 -17.96 19.06
C THR A 255 0.65 -18.27 17.85
N LEU A 256 0.82 -17.33 16.92
CA LEU A 256 1.42 -17.59 15.60
C LEU A 256 2.78 -16.91 15.37
N LEU A 257 3.05 -15.80 16.07
CA LEU A 257 4.26 -15.01 15.88
C LEU A 257 5.52 -15.77 16.29
N LYS A 258 6.48 -15.84 15.36
CA LYS A 258 7.82 -16.40 15.63
C LYS A 258 8.88 -15.32 15.61
N GLU A 259 8.85 -14.46 14.59
CA GLU A 259 9.88 -13.43 14.40
C GLU A 259 9.27 -12.11 13.94
N ARG A 260 10.10 -11.08 14.00
CA ARG A 260 9.80 -9.75 13.47
C ARG A 260 10.83 -9.42 12.41
N TYR A 261 10.40 -8.80 11.33
CA TYR A 261 11.31 -8.23 10.34
C TYR A 261 11.22 -6.71 10.33
N HIS A 262 12.27 -6.10 9.78
CA HIS A 262 12.41 -4.66 9.65
C HIS A 262 12.48 -4.28 8.17
N CYS A 263 11.93 -3.12 7.79
CA CYS A 263 12.41 -2.47 6.57
C CYS A 263 13.86 -2.03 6.78
N GLU A 264 14.60 -1.77 5.70
CA GLU A 264 15.96 -1.23 5.82
C GLU A 264 15.96 0.03 6.71
N ALA A 265 16.94 0.12 7.62
CA ALA A 265 17.13 1.22 8.58
C ALA A 265 15.93 1.53 9.51
N CYS A 266 14.93 0.64 9.62
CA CYS A 266 13.76 0.89 10.44
C CYS A 266 13.94 0.37 11.89
N PRO A 267 13.91 1.24 12.91
CA PRO A 267 13.99 0.82 14.32
C PRO A 267 12.67 0.26 14.87
N VAL A 268 11.53 0.52 14.20
CA VAL A 268 10.21 0.09 14.68
C VAL A 268 10.01 -1.42 14.54
N GLY A 269 10.34 -1.98 13.36
CA GLY A 269 10.14 -3.41 13.10
C GLY A 269 8.70 -3.85 13.28
N CYS A 270 7.75 -3.28 12.50
CA CYS A 270 6.33 -3.64 12.57
C CYS A 270 5.97 -4.95 11.85
N GLY A 271 6.90 -5.47 11.04
CA GLY A 271 6.67 -6.65 10.21
C GLY A 271 6.60 -7.93 11.02
N ARG A 272 5.65 -8.80 10.69
CA ARG A 272 5.42 -10.08 11.38
C ARG A 272 5.88 -11.24 10.51
N VAL A 273 6.53 -12.23 11.12
CA VAL A 273 6.75 -13.55 10.54
C VAL A 273 6.06 -14.56 11.44
N ILE A 274 5.06 -15.22 10.88
CA ILE A 274 4.28 -16.25 11.55
C ILE A 274 4.55 -17.60 10.88
N TYR A 275 4.30 -18.68 11.64
CA TYR A 275 4.34 -20.04 11.11
C TYR A 275 3.00 -20.70 11.31
N LEU A 276 2.42 -21.18 10.22
CA LEU A 276 1.13 -21.86 10.21
C LEU A 276 1.22 -23.04 9.25
N ASP A 277 0.82 -24.22 9.70
CA ASP A 277 0.81 -25.47 8.91
C ASP A 277 2.14 -25.76 8.19
N GLY A 278 3.27 -25.43 8.83
CA GLY A 278 4.61 -25.63 8.28
C GLY A 278 5.08 -24.57 7.28
N VAL A 279 4.24 -23.58 6.96
CA VAL A 279 4.55 -22.48 6.04
C VAL A 279 4.95 -21.23 6.82
N ARG A 280 6.04 -20.59 6.40
CA ARG A 280 6.48 -19.28 6.89
C ARG A 280 5.70 -18.19 6.14
N ILE A 281 4.98 -17.35 6.88
CA ILE A 281 4.10 -16.32 6.31
C ILE A 281 4.47 -14.95 6.90
N ASP A 282 4.50 -13.92 6.06
CA ASP A 282 4.64 -12.53 6.51
C ASP A 282 3.29 -11.84 6.70
N GLY A 283 3.19 -10.98 7.73
CA GLY A 283 1.93 -10.33 8.11
C GLY A 283 1.04 -11.24 8.99
N PRO A 284 -0.30 -11.10 8.93
CA PRO A 284 -1.06 -10.09 8.19
C PRO A 284 -1.01 -8.71 8.85
N GLU A 285 -1.17 -7.67 8.03
CA GLU A 285 -1.41 -6.29 8.47
C GLU A 285 -2.90 -6.08 8.85
N TYR A 286 -3.20 -5.01 9.58
CA TYR A 286 -4.55 -4.64 10.03
C TYR A 286 -5.60 -4.67 8.91
N GLU A 287 -5.27 -4.02 7.79
CA GLU A 287 -6.16 -3.93 6.63
C GLU A 287 -6.53 -5.33 6.11
N THR A 288 -5.58 -6.27 6.10
CA THR A 288 -5.83 -7.64 5.69
C THR A 288 -6.67 -8.40 6.71
N VAL A 289 -6.38 -8.25 8.01
CA VAL A 289 -7.14 -8.87 9.09
C VAL A 289 -8.60 -8.42 9.06
N ALA A 290 -8.88 -7.13 8.93
CA ALA A 290 -10.24 -6.63 8.85
C ALA A 290 -10.93 -7.02 7.53
N SER A 291 -10.22 -7.00 6.40
CA SER A 291 -10.77 -7.36 5.08
C SER A 291 -11.27 -8.81 4.99
N PHE A 292 -10.55 -9.75 5.58
CA PHE A 292 -10.91 -11.17 5.59
C PHE A 292 -11.49 -11.63 6.94
N GLY A 293 -11.64 -10.72 7.89
CA GLY A 293 -12.21 -10.97 9.20
C GLY A 293 -13.54 -10.26 9.36
N THR A 294 -13.53 -9.08 10.02
CA THR A 294 -14.74 -8.32 10.37
C THR A 294 -15.62 -7.98 9.18
N LEU A 295 -15.02 -7.62 8.04
CA LEU A 295 -15.75 -7.22 6.84
C LEU A 295 -16.65 -8.36 6.31
N ILE A 296 -16.25 -9.62 6.55
CA ILE A 296 -16.98 -10.81 6.10
C ILE A 296 -17.51 -11.67 7.26
N LEU A 297 -17.46 -11.18 8.50
CA LEU A 297 -17.85 -11.90 9.73
C LEU A 297 -17.08 -13.21 9.99
N ASN A 298 -15.82 -13.26 9.60
CA ASN A 298 -14.94 -14.40 9.82
C ASN A 298 -14.05 -14.18 11.06
N ASP A 299 -14.17 -15.04 12.06
CA ASP A 299 -13.36 -15.03 13.29
C ASP A 299 -12.28 -16.14 13.30
N ASP A 300 -12.15 -16.91 12.21
CA ASP A 300 -11.10 -17.89 12.06
C ASP A 300 -9.79 -17.24 11.62
N LEU A 301 -8.89 -17.05 12.59
CA LEU A 301 -7.56 -16.50 12.34
C LEU A 301 -6.74 -17.34 11.35
N ARG A 302 -6.96 -18.66 11.27
CA ARG A 302 -6.25 -19.54 10.34
C ARG A 302 -6.55 -19.16 8.89
N SER A 303 -7.83 -19.12 8.50
CA SER A 303 -8.22 -18.74 7.15
C SER A 303 -7.84 -17.29 6.82
N ILE A 304 -7.88 -16.35 7.77
CA ILE A 304 -7.42 -14.96 7.55
C ILE A 304 -5.92 -14.92 7.19
N VAL A 305 -5.10 -15.68 7.92
CA VAL A 305 -3.66 -15.78 7.65
C VAL A 305 -3.37 -16.42 6.29
N LEU A 306 -4.12 -17.47 5.93
CA LEU A 306 -3.98 -18.11 4.63
C LEU A 306 -4.44 -17.19 3.50
N ALA A 307 -5.52 -16.42 3.68
CA ALA A 307 -5.98 -15.43 2.71
C ALA A 307 -4.91 -14.36 2.45
N ASN A 308 -4.23 -13.89 3.50
CA ASN A 308 -3.07 -13.00 3.38
C ASN A 308 -1.95 -13.63 2.53
N HIS A 309 -1.56 -14.87 2.87
CA HIS A 309 -0.49 -15.57 2.16
C HIS A 309 -0.82 -15.76 0.68
N LEU A 310 -2.03 -16.21 0.35
CA LEU A 310 -2.49 -16.39 -1.03
C LEU A 310 -2.54 -15.06 -1.79
N CYS A 311 -3.00 -13.98 -1.16
CA CYS A 311 -2.99 -12.67 -1.81
C CYS A 311 -1.55 -12.20 -2.11
N ASN A 312 -0.63 -12.37 -1.17
CA ASN A 312 0.77 -12.01 -1.39
C ASN A 312 1.40 -12.88 -2.50
N ASP A 313 1.20 -14.19 -2.45
CA ASP A 313 1.77 -15.12 -3.43
C ASP A 313 1.18 -14.91 -4.82
N TYR A 314 -0.12 -14.65 -4.90
CA TYR A 314 -0.78 -14.43 -6.19
C TYR A 314 -0.61 -12.99 -6.71
N GLY A 315 -0.17 -12.06 -5.87
CA GLY A 315 -0.01 -10.65 -6.19
C GLY A 315 -1.33 -9.90 -6.27
N LEU A 316 -2.15 -9.97 -5.22
CA LEU A 316 -3.44 -9.30 -5.08
C LEU A 316 -3.43 -8.24 -3.96
N ASP A 317 -4.15 -7.14 -4.16
CA ASP A 317 -4.50 -6.21 -3.07
C ASP A 317 -5.50 -6.87 -2.12
N THR A 318 -5.12 -7.06 -0.85
CA THR A 318 -5.97 -7.71 0.16
C THR A 318 -7.24 -6.92 0.45
N ILE A 319 -7.18 -5.58 0.44
CA ILE A 319 -8.34 -4.71 0.67
C ILE A 319 -9.35 -4.89 -0.44
N SER A 320 -8.91 -4.71 -1.68
CA SER A 320 -9.80 -4.76 -2.84
C SER A 320 -10.37 -6.17 -3.06
N THR A 321 -9.58 -7.19 -2.75
CA THR A 321 -10.02 -8.59 -2.75
C THR A 321 -11.10 -8.84 -1.69
N GLY A 322 -10.86 -8.43 -0.44
CA GLY A 322 -11.82 -8.61 0.66
C GLY A 322 -13.13 -7.87 0.43
N VAL A 323 -13.09 -6.60 -0.02
CA VAL A 323 -14.29 -5.82 -0.34
C VAL A 323 -15.08 -6.43 -1.50
N THR A 324 -14.40 -6.89 -2.55
CA THR A 324 -15.06 -7.57 -3.68
C THR A 324 -15.75 -8.87 -3.25
N ILE A 325 -15.11 -9.65 -2.37
CA ILE A 325 -15.70 -10.87 -1.82
C ILE A 325 -16.86 -10.55 -0.87
N ALA A 326 -16.72 -9.57 0.03
CA ALA A 326 -17.79 -9.15 0.94
C ALA A 326 -19.05 -8.70 0.19
N PHE A 327 -18.88 -7.90 -0.87
CA PHE A 327 -19.95 -7.53 -1.79
C PHE A 327 -20.60 -8.74 -2.46
N THR A 328 -19.81 -9.74 -2.84
CA THR A 328 -20.31 -10.98 -3.46
C THR A 328 -21.16 -11.78 -2.49
N ILE A 329 -20.72 -11.93 -1.23
CA ILE A 329 -21.49 -12.60 -0.17
C ILE A 329 -22.81 -11.87 0.06
N GLU A 330 -22.80 -10.53 0.12
CA GLU A 330 -24.03 -9.74 0.26
C GLU A 330 -24.97 -9.90 -0.96
N CYS A 331 -24.44 -9.98 -2.18
CA CYS A 331 -25.24 -10.27 -3.37
C CYS A 331 -25.89 -11.67 -3.31
N VAL A 332 -25.19 -12.68 -2.79
CA VAL A 332 -25.72 -14.03 -2.60
C VAL A 332 -26.82 -14.03 -1.52
N GLU A 333 -26.58 -13.39 -0.37
CA GLU A 333 -27.56 -13.23 0.72
C GLU A 333 -28.86 -12.58 0.22
N LYS A 334 -28.74 -11.55 -0.65
CA LYS A 334 -29.90 -10.86 -1.26
C LYS A 334 -30.48 -11.58 -2.49
N GLY A 335 -29.92 -12.72 -2.90
CA GLY A 335 -30.38 -13.49 -4.06
C GLY A 335 -30.13 -12.79 -5.42
N LEU A 336 -29.21 -11.83 -5.47
CA LEU A 336 -28.83 -11.08 -6.68
C LEU A 336 -27.80 -11.83 -7.53
N LEU A 337 -26.94 -12.61 -6.89
CA LEU A 337 -26.04 -13.56 -7.54
C LEU A 337 -26.43 -14.98 -7.14
N ARG A 338 -26.59 -15.84 -8.15
CA ARG A 338 -26.79 -17.28 -7.97
C ARG A 338 -25.89 -18.01 -8.96
N SER A 339 -25.17 -19.00 -8.46
CA SER A 339 -24.43 -19.98 -9.25
C SER A 339 -24.29 -21.22 -8.38
N ASP A 340 -24.31 -22.40 -8.98
CA ASP A 340 -23.97 -23.64 -8.28
C ASP A 340 -22.53 -23.58 -7.73
N GLU A 341 -21.70 -22.71 -8.30
CA GLU A 341 -20.33 -22.39 -7.86
C GLU A 341 -20.27 -21.31 -6.75
N LEU A 342 -21.40 -20.68 -6.38
CA LEU A 342 -21.52 -19.58 -5.41
C LEU A 342 -22.34 -20.01 -4.17
N ASN A 343 -21.97 -21.12 -3.54
CA ASN A 343 -22.48 -21.46 -2.21
C ASN A 343 -21.54 -20.90 -1.14
N ILE A 344 -21.61 -19.59 -0.89
CA ILE A 344 -20.81 -18.88 0.11
C ILE A 344 -21.72 -18.10 1.06
N SER A 345 -21.39 -18.12 2.35
CA SER A 345 -22.08 -17.39 3.41
C SER A 345 -21.11 -16.49 4.18
N TRP A 346 -21.66 -15.55 4.97
CA TRP A 346 -20.86 -14.78 5.91
C TRP A 346 -20.10 -15.70 6.88
N GLY A 347 -18.82 -15.42 7.11
CA GLY A 347 -17.94 -16.23 7.95
C GLY A 347 -17.30 -17.44 7.28
N ASP A 348 -17.59 -17.73 6.00
CA ASP A 348 -17.06 -18.90 5.29
C ASP A 348 -15.62 -18.67 4.79
N GLY A 349 -14.65 -18.83 5.70
CA GLY A 349 -13.23 -18.64 5.41
C GLY A 349 -12.68 -19.57 4.32
N GLU A 350 -13.13 -20.82 4.24
CA GLU A 350 -12.63 -21.78 3.25
C GLU A 350 -13.08 -21.42 1.83
N LYS A 351 -14.34 -21.00 1.65
CA LYS A 351 -14.81 -20.49 0.35
C LYS A 351 -14.13 -19.19 -0.05
N VAL A 352 -13.75 -18.35 0.91
CA VAL A 352 -12.94 -17.14 0.63
C VAL A 352 -11.58 -17.52 0.04
N LEU A 353 -10.90 -18.53 0.58
CA LEU A 353 -9.61 -19.01 0.04
C LEU A 353 -9.76 -19.52 -1.40
N GLU A 354 -10.83 -20.28 -1.68
CA GLU A 354 -11.17 -20.74 -3.02
C GLU A 354 -11.36 -19.56 -3.99
N LEU A 355 -12.14 -18.55 -3.59
CA LEU A 355 -12.41 -17.36 -4.42
C LEU A 355 -11.15 -16.54 -4.69
N ILE A 356 -10.25 -16.38 -3.72
CA ILE A 356 -8.96 -15.70 -3.92
C ILE A 356 -8.18 -16.35 -5.06
N ARG A 357 -8.08 -17.68 -5.06
CA ARG A 357 -7.44 -18.44 -6.14
C ARG A 357 -8.17 -18.23 -7.46
N ARG A 358 -9.49 -18.36 -7.50
CA ARG A 358 -10.27 -18.18 -8.73
C ARG A 358 -10.13 -16.77 -9.31
N ILE A 359 -10.07 -15.74 -8.47
CA ILE A 359 -9.82 -14.35 -8.87
C ILE A 359 -8.42 -14.22 -9.49
N ALA A 360 -7.38 -14.64 -8.78
CA ALA A 360 -6.00 -14.54 -9.24
C ALA A 360 -5.76 -15.27 -10.57
N PHE A 361 -6.42 -16.41 -10.74
CA PHE A 361 -6.29 -17.25 -11.92
C PHE A 361 -7.36 -16.97 -12.99
N ARG A 362 -8.29 -16.03 -12.73
CA ARG A 362 -9.45 -15.74 -13.57
C ARG A 362 -10.22 -17.01 -13.99
N GLU A 363 -10.48 -17.88 -13.03
CA GLU A 363 -11.07 -19.21 -13.28
C GLU A 363 -12.60 -19.20 -13.25
N GLY A 364 -13.18 -19.73 -14.32
CA GLY A 364 -14.63 -19.77 -14.51
C GLY A 364 -15.23 -18.38 -14.66
N TYR A 365 -16.56 -18.32 -14.73
CA TYR A 365 -17.29 -17.05 -14.85
C TYR A 365 -17.02 -16.13 -13.66
N LEU A 366 -17.08 -16.68 -12.44
CA LEU A 366 -16.94 -15.91 -11.22
C LEU A 366 -15.55 -15.31 -11.05
N GLY A 367 -14.49 -16.10 -11.24
CA GLY A 367 -13.12 -15.60 -11.13
C GLY A 367 -12.84 -14.46 -12.11
N ASN A 368 -13.37 -14.57 -13.34
CA ASN A 368 -13.29 -13.50 -14.34
C ASN A 368 -14.06 -12.24 -13.93
N LEU A 369 -15.29 -12.39 -13.45
CA LEU A 369 -16.13 -11.27 -13.03
C LEU A 369 -15.50 -10.53 -11.85
N LEU A 370 -15.15 -11.25 -10.79
CA LEU A 370 -14.66 -10.64 -9.55
C LEU A 370 -13.33 -9.93 -9.75
N ALA A 371 -12.45 -10.44 -10.63
CA ALA A 371 -11.18 -9.81 -10.99
C ALA A 371 -11.30 -8.38 -11.58
N GLU A 372 -12.51 -7.91 -11.89
CA GLU A 372 -12.78 -6.56 -12.40
C GLU A 372 -12.97 -5.47 -11.32
N GLY A 373 -13.10 -5.88 -10.06
CA GLY A 373 -13.27 -5.00 -8.89
C GLY A 373 -14.73 -4.60 -8.65
N VAL A 374 -15.03 -4.22 -7.40
CA VAL A 374 -16.41 -4.10 -6.90
C VAL A 374 -17.28 -3.15 -7.73
N ALA A 375 -16.69 -2.06 -8.23
CA ALA A 375 -17.40 -1.03 -9.00
C ALA A 375 -17.85 -1.51 -10.40
N ARG A 376 -17.14 -2.48 -10.99
CA ARG A 376 -17.54 -3.08 -12.27
C ARG A 376 -18.47 -4.26 -12.03
N VAL A 377 -18.16 -5.08 -11.02
CA VAL A 377 -19.00 -6.22 -10.65
C VAL A 377 -20.42 -5.76 -10.32
N SER A 378 -20.58 -4.68 -9.53
CA SER A 378 -21.91 -4.15 -9.17
C SER A 378 -22.74 -3.72 -10.38
N LYS A 379 -22.10 -3.12 -11.40
CA LYS A 379 -22.80 -2.75 -12.65
C LYS A 379 -23.27 -3.97 -13.44
N VAL A 380 -22.46 -5.04 -13.46
CA VAL A 380 -22.83 -6.30 -14.12
C VAL A 380 -23.96 -7.00 -13.38
N VAL A 381 -23.91 -7.03 -12.04
CA VAL A 381 -24.99 -7.59 -11.20
C VAL A 381 -26.28 -6.78 -11.37
N GLY A 382 -26.16 -5.45 -11.47
CA GLY A 382 -27.29 -4.55 -11.59
C GLY A 382 -28.18 -4.58 -10.35
N ARG A 383 -29.49 -4.38 -10.53
CA ARG A 383 -30.53 -4.50 -9.46
C ARG A 383 -30.17 -3.69 -8.21
N ASP A 384 -29.77 -2.44 -8.40
CA ASP A 384 -29.35 -1.52 -7.35
C ASP A 384 -28.16 -1.98 -6.49
N SER A 385 -27.41 -2.99 -6.93
CA SER A 385 -26.27 -3.49 -6.15
C SER A 385 -25.15 -2.46 -5.98
N GLU A 386 -25.08 -1.45 -6.86
CA GLU A 386 -24.20 -0.29 -6.69
C GLU A 386 -24.37 0.43 -5.33
N LYS A 387 -25.55 0.34 -4.69
CA LYS A 387 -25.82 0.97 -3.37
C LYS A 387 -25.01 0.37 -2.22
N PHE A 388 -24.56 -0.87 -2.35
CA PHE A 388 -23.72 -1.55 -1.35
C PHE A 388 -22.34 -1.96 -1.90
N ALA A 389 -21.95 -1.41 -3.06
CA ALA A 389 -20.60 -1.54 -3.61
C ALA A 389 -19.66 -0.49 -3.00
N MET A 390 -18.90 -0.88 -1.97
CA MET A 390 -18.10 0.05 -1.17
C MET A 390 -16.84 0.54 -1.89
N HIS A 391 -16.95 1.63 -2.66
CA HIS A 391 -15.83 2.22 -3.39
C HIS A 391 -15.93 3.75 -3.54
N VAL A 392 -14.80 4.40 -3.82
CA VAL A 392 -14.75 5.79 -4.32
C VAL A 392 -13.86 5.86 -5.55
N LYS A 393 -14.40 6.41 -6.66
CA LYS A 393 -13.77 6.41 -8.01
C LYS A 393 -13.38 5.02 -8.51
N GLY A 394 -14.11 3.98 -8.08
CA GLY A 394 -13.86 2.59 -8.44
C GLY A 394 -12.81 1.86 -7.58
N LEU A 395 -12.11 2.56 -6.68
CA LEU A 395 -11.20 1.92 -5.73
C LEU A 395 -11.97 1.54 -4.45
N GLU A 396 -11.86 0.28 -4.04
CA GLU A 396 -12.50 -0.31 -2.87
C GLU A 396 -12.18 0.49 -1.59
N MET A 397 -13.13 0.59 -0.67
CA MET A 397 -12.90 1.29 0.59
C MET A 397 -11.90 0.54 1.49
N PRO A 398 -10.96 1.25 2.14
CA PRO A 398 -10.07 0.65 3.15
C PRO A 398 -10.86 0.31 4.42
N MET A 399 -10.23 -0.39 5.36
CA MET A 399 -10.85 -0.90 6.58
C MET A 399 -11.06 0.18 7.64
N HIS A 400 -11.62 1.32 7.25
CA HIS A 400 -11.86 2.47 8.12
C HIS A 400 -13.23 3.08 7.76
N ASP A 401 -14.15 3.07 8.71
CA ASP A 401 -15.53 3.47 8.51
C ASP A 401 -15.68 5.00 8.55
N PRO A 402 -16.12 5.65 7.46
CA PRO A 402 -16.25 7.09 7.43
C PRO A 402 -17.34 7.65 8.36
N ARG A 403 -18.19 6.80 8.94
CA ARG A 403 -19.16 7.20 9.96
C ARG A 403 -18.51 7.42 11.33
N ALA A 404 -17.36 6.78 11.60
CA ALA A 404 -16.62 6.96 12.84
C ALA A 404 -15.79 8.26 12.85
N PHE A 405 -15.24 8.63 11.70
CA PHE A 405 -14.46 9.85 11.52
C PHE A 405 -14.88 10.54 10.22
N LYS A 406 -15.48 11.73 10.34
CA LYS A 406 -15.96 12.47 9.15
C LYS A 406 -14.83 12.89 8.21
N SER A 407 -13.60 12.98 8.70
CA SER A 407 -12.43 13.25 7.86
C SER A 407 -12.17 12.14 6.83
N TRP A 408 -12.50 10.87 7.15
CA TRP A 408 -12.38 9.76 6.22
C TRP A 408 -13.30 9.92 5.01
N ALA A 409 -14.55 10.31 5.24
CA ALA A 409 -15.50 10.56 4.15
C ALA A 409 -14.92 11.56 3.14
N LEU A 410 -14.44 12.71 3.63
CA LEU A 410 -13.88 13.75 2.78
C LEU A 410 -12.54 13.32 2.16
N GLY A 411 -11.67 12.65 2.93
CA GLY A 411 -10.39 12.13 2.45
C GLY A 411 -10.55 11.13 1.31
N TYR A 412 -11.51 10.20 1.41
CA TYR A 412 -11.81 9.24 0.35
C TYR A 412 -12.40 9.91 -0.87
N ALA A 413 -13.38 10.81 -0.67
CA ALA A 413 -14.01 11.58 -1.75
C ALA A 413 -12.98 12.40 -2.56
N THR A 414 -12.02 13.01 -1.88
CA THR A 414 -11.05 13.94 -2.50
C THR A 414 -9.74 13.29 -2.92
N SER A 415 -9.41 12.08 -2.48
CA SER A 415 -8.18 11.37 -2.88
C SER A 415 -8.02 11.25 -4.40
N ASN A 416 -6.81 11.52 -4.88
CA ASN A 416 -6.46 11.50 -6.32
C ASN A 416 -6.46 10.09 -6.94
N ARG A 417 -6.48 9.04 -6.11
CA ARG A 417 -6.47 7.64 -6.57
C ARG A 417 -7.73 6.83 -6.20
N GLY A 418 -8.74 7.46 -5.59
CA GLY A 418 -9.91 6.78 -5.01
C GLY A 418 -9.77 6.51 -3.51
N ALA A 419 -10.69 5.74 -2.92
CA ALA A 419 -10.79 5.54 -1.46
C ALA A 419 -9.48 4.97 -0.87
N CYS A 420 -8.76 5.75 -0.05
CA CYS A 420 -7.52 5.30 0.56
C CYS A 420 -7.19 6.08 1.85
N HIS A 421 -6.92 5.36 2.95
CA HIS A 421 -6.69 5.92 4.28
C HIS A 421 -5.31 6.60 4.43
N THR A 422 -4.29 6.17 3.70
CA THR A 422 -2.93 6.72 3.85
C THR A 422 -2.76 8.11 3.25
N TYR A 423 -3.77 8.60 2.51
CA TYR A 423 -3.67 9.80 1.69
C TYR A 423 -3.99 11.09 2.46
N ALA A 424 -4.96 11.03 3.37
CA ALA A 424 -5.38 12.15 4.20
C ALA A 424 -5.64 11.70 5.64
N PRO A 425 -4.61 11.28 6.40
CA PRO A 425 -4.79 10.70 7.72
C PRO A 425 -5.11 11.75 8.81
N VAL A 426 -6.15 12.55 8.61
CA VAL A 426 -6.64 13.56 9.57
C VAL A 426 -7.13 12.90 10.86
N TYR A 427 -7.52 11.63 10.79
CA TYR A 427 -7.84 10.77 11.93
C TYR A 427 -6.77 10.77 13.03
N TYR A 428 -5.51 11.05 12.70
CA TYR A 428 -4.45 11.22 13.70
C TYR A 428 -4.76 12.37 14.66
N ILE A 429 -5.24 13.48 14.11
CA ILE A 429 -5.62 14.68 14.87
C ILE A 429 -6.91 14.44 15.63
N GLU A 430 -7.83 13.69 15.04
CA GLU A 430 -9.08 13.30 15.69
C GLU A 430 -8.87 12.30 16.85
N LYS A 431 -7.67 11.71 16.94
CA LYS A 431 -7.22 10.87 18.06
C LYS A 431 -6.24 11.56 19.00
N GLY A 432 -6.12 12.89 18.92
CA GLY A 432 -5.36 13.68 19.88
C GLY A 432 -3.94 14.06 19.44
N MET A 433 -3.49 13.69 18.24
CA MET A 433 -2.22 14.23 17.72
C MET A 433 -2.39 15.69 17.27
N THR A 434 -1.29 16.44 17.26
CA THR A 434 -1.26 17.82 16.77
C THR A 434 -0.09 18.01 15.80
N PHE A 435 -0.27 18.97 14.90
CA PHE A 435 0.73 19.46 13.95
C PHE A 435 0.74 20.99 13.97
N PRO A 436 1.26 21.62 15.04
CA PRO A 436 1.30 23.07 15.18
C PRO A 436 2.00 23.77 14.03
N GLU A 437 3.00 23.11 13.43
CA GLU A 437 3.82 23.64 12.34
C GLU A 437 3.01 23.98 11.08
N ILE A 438 1.86 23.32 10.89
CA ILE A 438 0.94 23.58 9.76
C ILE A 438 -0.37 24.23 10.21
N GLY A 439 -0.42 24.72 11.46
CA GLY A 439 -1.59 25.39 12.03
C GLY A 439 -2.72 24.45 12.44
N LEU A 440 -2.40 23.20 12.80
CA LEU A 440 -3.33 22.24 13.43
C LEU A 440 -2.86 21.94 14.86
N SER A 441 -2.97 22.94 15.74
CA SER A 441 -2.41 22.93 17.09
C SER A 441 -3.26 22.17 18.12
N GLU A 442 -4.54 21.92 17.82
CA GLU A 442 -5.49 21.28 18.73
C GLU A 442 -6.07 20.00 18.12
N PRO A 443 -6.42 18.99 18.95
CA PRO A 443 -7.23 17.86 18.53
C PRO A 443 -8.56 18.31 17.91
N LEU A 444 -9.09 17.51 16.98
CA LEU A 444 -10.37 17.78 16.34
C LEU A 444 -11.42 16.76 16.76
N ASP A 445 -12.66 17.20 16.96
CA ASP A 445 -13.78 16.29 17.17
C ASP A 445 -14.02 15.45 15.90
N ARG A 446 -13.99 14.12 16.01
CA ARG A 446 -14.23 13.17 14.91
C ARG A 446 -15.60 13.32 14.22
N PHE A 447 -16.59 13.89 14.92
CA PHE A 447 -17.95 14.10 14.42
C PHE A 447 -18.21 15.52 13.92
N ASP A 448 -17.27 16.45 14.08
CA ASP A 448 -17.41 17.78 13.48
C ASP A 448 -17.26 17.72 11.96
N SER A 449 -18.04 18.52 11.23
CA SER A 449 -17.90 18.67 9.77
C SER A 449 -17.18 19.96 9.38
N LYS A 450 -17.20 21.01 10.22
CA LYS A 450 -16.78 22.36 9.83
C LYS A 450 -15.27 22.50 9.74
N SER A 451 -14.52 21.85 10.63
CA SER A 451 -13.05 21.88 10.64
C SER A 451 -12.41 20.99 9.57
N LYS A 452 -13.16 20.01 9.03
CA LYS A 452 -12.61 18.94 8.18
C LYS A 452 -12.06 19.41 6.84
N PRO A 453 -12.69 20.33 6.09
CA PRO A 453 -12.14 20.79 4.81
C PRO A 453 -10.73 21.36 4.94
N ARG A 454 -10.52 22.23 5.93
CA ARG A 454 -9.21 22.83 6.20
C ARG A 454 -8.20 21.77 6.62
N ALA A 455 -8.56 20.90 7.57
CA ALA A 455 -7.66 19.87 8.07
C ALA A 455 -7.25 18.87 6.98
N VAL A 456 -8.21 18.42 6.16
CA VAL A 456 -7.96 17.49 5.05
C VAL A 456 -7.03 18.12 4.02
N LYS A 457 -7.25 19.37 3.60
CA LYS A 457 -6.35 20.04 2.65
C LYS A 457 -4.91 20.09 3.17
N LEU A 458 -4.72 20.55 4.41
CA LEU A 458 -3.38 20.70 4.98
C LEU A 458 -2.67 19.36 5.11
N ILE A 459 -3.39 18.34 5.59
CA ILE A 459 -2.82 17.01 5.76
C ILE A 459 -2.54 16.35 4.41
N GLN A 460 -3.35 16.58 3.38
CA GLN A 460 -3.07 16.10 2.03
C GLN A 460 -1.78 16.70 1.45
N ASP A 461 -1.57 18.00 1.59
CA ASP A 461 -0.34 18.65 1.11
C ASP A 461 0.91 18.12 1.85
N MET A 462 0.88 18.13 3.19
CA MET A 462 1.96 17.57 3.98
C MET A 462 2.17 16.09 3.63
N ALA A 463 1.08 15.35 3.39
CA ALA A 463 1.13 13.96 3.00
C ALA A 463 1.87 13.78 1.67
N GLU A 464 1.55 14.59 0.66
CA GLU A 464 2.19 14.51 -0.65
C GLU A 464 3.69 14.79 -0.59
N PHE A 465 4.11 15.76 0.23
CA PHE A 465 5.53 15.99 0.49
C PHE A 465 6.21 14.76 1.13
N LEU A 466 5.61 14.18 2.17
CA LEU A 466 6.18 12.99 2.83
C LEU A 466 6.23 11.77 1.90
N ASP A 467 5.28 11.62 0.98
CA ASP A 467 5.29 10.56 -0.04
C ASP A 467 6.36 10.83 -1.11
N SER A 468 6.64 12.09 -1.45
CA SER A 468 7.77 12.46 -2.32
C SER A 468 9.14 12.15 -1.68
N MET A 469 9.19 12.15 -0.34
CA MET A 469 10.33 11.73 0.47
C MET A 469 10.39 10.21 0.70
N VAL A 470 9.37 9.47 0.23
CA VAL A 470 9.12 8.04 0.46
C VAL A 470 9.19 7.63 1.94
N MET A 471 8.68 8.50 2.81
CA MET A 471 8.63 8.22 4.23
C MET A 471 7.55 7.19 4.57
N CYS A 472 7.87 6.27 5.47
CA CYS A 472 6.86 5.44 6.11
C CYS A 472 5.99 6.32 7.00
N ARG A 473 4.66 6.26 6.82
CA ARG A 473 3.69 7.04 7.60
C ARG A 473 3.78 6.82 9.11
N PHE A 474 4.32 5.68 9.55
CA PHE A 474 4.56 5.43 10.97
C PHE A 474 5.64 6.33 11.57
N CYS A 475 6.39 7.11 10.79
CA CYS A 475 7.29 8.13 11.34
C CYS A 475 6.54 9.14 12.22
N LEU A 476 5.35 9.57 11.78
CA LEU A 476 4.52 10.54 12.50
C LEU A 476 3.98 9.94 13.81
N TYR A 477 3.60 8.66 13.80
CA TYR A 477 3.20 7.91 14.99
C TYR A 477 4.37 7.64 15.93
N SER A 478 5.56 7.43 15.38
CA SER A 478 6.75 7.03 16.11
C SER A 478 7.57 8.25 16.56
N GLY A 479 6.93 9.41 16.73
CA GLY A 479 7.53 10.59 17.33
C GLY A 479 8.43 11.45 16.43
N ILE A 480 8.67 11.06 15.17
CA ILE A 480 9.46 11.87 14.24
C ILE A 480 8.57 13.00 13.68
N LYS A 481 8.89 14.23 14.05
CA LYS A 481 8.15 15.44 13.64
C LYS A 481 8.71 16.05 12.36
N LEU A 482 7.89 16.87 11.68
CA LEU A 482 8.23 17.51 10.41
C LEU A 482 9.54 18.35 10.48
N PRO A 483 9.79 19.17 11.53
CA PRO A 483 11.04 19.93 11.61
C PRO A 483 12.30 19.05 11.60
N LEU A 484 12.27 17.90 12.28
CA LEU A 484 13.39 16.96 12.30
C LEU A 484 13.61 16.29 10.93
N ILE A 485 12.51 15.98 10.23
CA ILE A 485 12.56 15.47 8.85
C ILE A 485 13.21 16.51 7.93
N LEU A 486 12.86 17.78 8.07
CA LEU A 486 13.43 18.87 7.27
C LEU A 486 14.91 19.11 7.59
N LYS A 487 15.31 19.07 8.87
CA LYS A 487 16.72 19.14 9.28
C LYS A 487 17.55 18.05 8.57
N ALA A 488 17.07 16.81 8.58
CA ALA A 488 17.74 15.71 7.89
C ALA A 488 17.76 15.88 6.37
N LEU A 489 16.64 16.31 5.76
CA LEU A 489 16.55 16.57 4.32
C LEU A 489 17.54 17.64 3.86
N ASN A 490 17.56 18.77 4.57
CA ASN A 490 18.44 19.90 4.30
C ASN A 490 19.91 19.52 4.46
N ALA A 491 20.24 18.71 5.47
CA ALA A 491 21.59 18.17 5.64
C ALA A 491 22.00 17.23 4.49
N VAL A 492 21.09 16.43 3.95
CA VAL A 492 21.38 15.56 2.79
C VAL A 492 21.54 16.37 1.51
N LEU A 493 20.65 17.32 1.24
CA LEU A 493 20.59 18.04 -0.03
C LEU A 493 21.47 19.31 -0.07
N GLY A 494 21.91 19.82 1.07
CA GLY A 494 22.57 21.13 1.17
C GLY A 494 21.59 22.26 0.85
N THR A 495 20.37 22.17 1.37
CA THR A 495 19.27 23.12 1.13
C THR A 495 18.75 23.72 2.43
N ASP A 496 17.78 24.61 2.32
CA ASP A 496 17.14 25.36 3.41
C ASP A 496 15.61 25.27 3.33
N ILE A 497 15.07 24.12 2.89
CA ILE A 497 13.62 23.89 2.74
C ILE A 497 12.92 24.12 4.08
N THR A 498 11.90 24.96 4.05
CA THR A 498 11.08 25.34 5.21
C THR A 498 9.75 24.60 5.25
N VAL A 499 8.96 24.79 6.32
CA VAL A 499 7.60 24.24 6.41
C VAL A 499 6.66 24.87 5.38
N ASP A 500 6.83 26.15 5.05
CA ASP A 500 6.02 26.80 4.00
C ASP A 500 6.32 26.19 2.63
N ASP A 501 7.59 25.89 2.35
CA ASP A 501 7.99 25.17 1.13
C ASP A 501 7.37 23.78 1.06
N VAL A 502 7.30 23.05 2.18
CA VAL A 502 6.63 21.74 2.27
C VAL A 502 5.20 21.83 1.79
N MET A 503 4.45 22.83 2.27
CA MET A 503 3.05 23.00 1.93
C MET A 503 2.87 23.36 0.45
N ILE A 504 3.70 24.25 -0.08
CA ILE A 504 3.68 24.63 -1.51
C ILE A 504 4.06 23.45 -2.42
N ILE A 505 5.06 22.66 -2.04
CA ILE A 505 5.48 21.47 -2.80
C ILE A 505 4.38 20.42 -2.76
N GLY A 506 3.81 20.16 -1.59
CA GLY A 506 2.70 19.23 -1.38
C GLY A 506 1.48 19.57 -2.23
N GLU A 507 1.03 20.83 -2.16
CA GLU A 507 -0.09 21.34 -2.96
C GLU A 507 0.18 21.20 -4.46
N ARG A 508 1.40 21.50 -4.91
CA ARG A 508 1.79 21.33 -6.31
C ARG A 508 1.71 19.86 -6.75
N ILE A 509 2.22 18.95 -5.94
CA ILE A 509 2.18 17.51 -6.24
C ILE A 509 0.72 17.05 -6.31
N PHE A 510 -0.10 17.46 -5.33
CA PHE A 510 -1.53 17.13 -5.30
C PHE A 510 -2.23 17.59 -6.58
N ASN A 511 -2.05 18.86 -6.98
CA ASN A 511 -2.67 19.42 -8.17
C ASN A 511 -2.13 18.81 -9.47
N THR A 512 -0.88 18.33 -9.48
CA THR A 512 -0.30 17.64 -10.65
C THR A 512 -0.98 16.28 -10.89
N LYS A 513 -1.43 15.61 -9.82
CA LYS A 513 -2.12 14.32 -9.89
C LYS A 513 -3.62 14.43 -10.12
N ARG A 514 -4.18 15.62 -9.94
CA ARG A 514 -5.61 15.90 -10.06
C ARG A 514 -5.97 16.18 -11.50
#